data_AF-A0A452XXH6-F1
#
_entry.id   AF-A0A452XXH6-F1
#
_cell.length_a   1.000
_cell.length_b   1.000
_cell.length_c   1.000
_cell.angle_alpha   90.00
_cell.angle_beta   90.00
_cell.angle_gamma   90.00
#
_symmetry.space_group_name_H-M   'P 1'
#
loop_
_entity.id
_entity.type
_entity.pdbx_description
1 polymer ?
#
loop_
_entity_poly.entity_id
_entity_poly.type
_entity_poly.pdbx_seq_one_letter_code
_entity_poly.pdbx_strand_id
1 'polypeptide(L)'
;MQEQKLLADDVFSFWLNRDSDALSGGELVFGGMDPDHYKGNHTYVPVSRKGYWQFNMGDLLIDGHSTGFCAKGCAAIVDSGTSLLAGPTAIVAQVNHAIGAEGIISMECKEVVSQYGEIILELLIAQTQPQKVCSQIGLCLFDGTHSVSNGIESVVGKENVGSDVMCTACEMAVVWIENQLRENKTKELILQYANQLCERLPSPNGESTVSCHEMSKMPNLAFTIANKTFVLTPEQYVVKLEQSGQTVCISGFMAFDIPPPRGPLWILGDVFMGAYHTVFDFGKDRIGFAESA
;
A
#
# COMPACT_ATOMS: atom_id res chain seq x y z
N MET A 1 23.72 -17.92 -14.23
CA MET A 1 23.51 -17.63 -15.68
C MET A 1 24.40 -16.49 -16.15
N GLN A 2 24.37 -15.32 -15.50
CA GLN A 2 25.27 -14.18 -15.81
C GLN A 2 26.76 -14.56 -15.77
N GLU A 3 27.25 -15.15 -14.66
CA GLU A 3 28.66 -15.53 -14.53
C GLU A 3 29.13 -16.53 -15.60
N GLN A 4 28.21 -17.36 -16.09
CA GLN A 4 28.44 -18.35 -17.14
C GLN A 4 28.23 -17.77 -18.55
N LYS A 5 27.91 -16.47 -18.67
CA LYS A 5 27.65 -15.75 -19.93
C LYS A 5 26.58 -16.41 -20.81
N LEU A 6 25.50 -16.88 -20.17
CA LEU A 6 24.37 -17.51 -20.86
C LEU A 6 23.25 -16.52 -21.23
N LEU A 7 23.43 -15.24 -20.92
CA LEU A 7 22.44 -14.18 -21.12
C LEU A 7 22.94 -13.22 -22.19
N ALA A 8 22.07 -12.76 -23.08
CA ALA A 8 22.41 -11.73 -24.05
C ALA A 8 22.56 -10.37 -23.37
N ASP A 9 21.56 -9.99 -22.58
CA ASP A 9 21.58 -8.83 -21.70
C ASP A 9 21.50 -9.22 -20.22
N ASP A 10 22.04 -8.38 -19.34
CA ASP A 10 22.00 -8.60 -17.89
C ASP A 10 20.64 -8.17 -17.29
N VAL A 11 19.56 -8.72 -17.84
CA VAL A 11 18.18 -8.46 -17.46
C VAL A 11 17.35 -9.75 -17.43
N PHE A 12 16.22 -9.71 -16.72
CA PHE A 12 15.11 -10.64 -16.92
C PHE A 12 13.79 -9.89 -16.82
N SER A 13 12.72 -10.42 -17.41
CA SER A 13 11.42 -9.76 -17.41
C SER A 13 10.26 -10.72 -17.20
N PHE A 14 9.18 -10.17 -16.66
CA PHE A 14 7.92 -10.85 -16.46
C PHE A 14 6.81 -10.17 -17.26
N TRP A 15 6.06 -10.99 -17.97
CA TRP A 15 4.72 -10.70 -18.43
C TRP A 15 3.77 -11.68 -17.75
N LEU A 16 2.78 -11.18 -17.01
CA LEU A 16 1.80 -12.00 -16.32
C LEU A 16 0.44 -11.75 -16.95
N ASN A 17 -0.09 -12.74 -17.66
CA ASN A 17 -1.38 -12.60 -18.29
C ASN A 17 -2.49 -12.64 -17.23
N ARG A 18 -3.39 -11.66 -17.27
CA ARG A 18 -4.51 -11.53 -16.33
C ARG A 18 -5.82 -12.06 -16.89
N ASP A 19 -5.84 -12.46 -18.16
CA ASP A 19 -6.97 -13.17 -18.74
C ASP A 19 -6.97 -14.64 -18.28
N SER A 20 -7.92 -14.99 -17.42
CA SER A 20 -8.08 -16.35 -16.87
C SER A 20 -8.50 -17.38 -17.93
N ASP A 21 -9.04 -16.93 -19.06
CA ASP A 21 -9.50 -17.80 -20.15
C ASP A 21 -8.40 -18.02 -21.21
N ALA A 22 -7.30 -17.28 -21.12
CA ALA A 22 -6.19 -17.40 -22.05
C ALA A 22 -5.38 -18.70 -21.82
N LEU A 23 -4.88 -19.28 -22.93
CA LEU A 23 -4.04 -20.49 -22.89
C LEU A 23 -2.66 -20.25 -22.26
N SER A 24 -2.16 -19.01 -22.34
CA SER A 24 -0.87 -18.62 -21.77
C SER A 24 -1.10 -17.74 -20.55
N GLY A 25 -0.66 -18.18 -19.38
CA GLY A 25 -0.77 -17.44 -18.13
C GLY A 25 0.33 -16.38 -17.93
N GLY A 26 1.38 -16.40 -18.75
CA GLY A 26 2.49 -15.46 -18.64
C GLY A 26 3.79 -16.02 -19.22
N GLU A 27 4.83 -15.19 -19.21
CA GLU A 27 6.16 -15.52 -19.69
C GLU A 27 7.23 -14.89 -18.78
N LEU A 28 8.29 -15.65 -18.52
CA LEU A 28 9.53 -15.18 -17.90
C LEU A 28 10.67 -15.30 -18.91
N VAL A 29 11.29 -14.18 -19.24
CA VAL A 29 12.43 -14.12 -20.16
C VAL A 29 13.70 -13.84 -19.37
N PHE A 30 14.70 -14.72 -19.48
CA PHE A 30 16.05 -14.45 -19.02
C PHE A 30 16.91 -13.94 -20.17
N GLY A 31 17.63 -12.84 -19.95
CA GLY A 31 18.57 -12.31 -20.93
C GLY A 31 17.97 -11.33 -21.94
N GLY A 32 16.74 -10.86 -21.71
CA GLY A 32 16.03 -9.94 -22.61
C GLY A 32 14.61 -9.64 -22.11
N MET A 33 13.78 -9.14 -23.02
CA MET A 33 12.33 -8.94 -22.85
C MET A 33 11.63 -9.08 -24.21
N ASP A 34 10.42 -9.62 -24.23
CA ASP A 34 9.64 -9.75 -25.47
C ASP A 34 8.86 -8.45 -25.76
N PRO A 35 9.11 -7.75 -26.90
CA PRO A 35 8.38 -6.55 -27.27
C PRO A 35 6.88 -6.76 -27.52
N ASP A 36 6.41 -7.99 -27.74
CA ASP A 36 4.99 -8.29 -27.92
C ASP A 36 4.21 -8.28 -26.60
N HIS A 37 4.91 -8.19 -25.45
CA HIS A 37 4.32 -8.26 -24.12
C HIS A 37 4.16 -6.91 -23.40
N TYR A 38 4.50 -5.79 -24.05
CA TYR A 38 4.30 -4.46 -23.48
C TYR A 38 4.02 -3.39 -24.53
N LYS A 39 3.44 -2.28 -24.07
CA LYS A 39 3.14 -1.09 -24.88
C LYS A 39 3.97 0.10 -24.39
N GLY A 40 4.50 0.86 -25.35
CA GLY A 40 5.27 2.07 -25.08
C GLY A 40 6.66 1.78 -24.48
N ASN A 41 7.17 2.70 -23.67
CA ASN A 41 8.51 2.63 -23.10
C ASN A 41 8.47 2.32 -21.60
N HIS A 42 9.41 1.50 -21.12
CA HIS A 42 9.57 1.30 -19.68
C HIS A 42 10.00 2.58 -18.97
N THR A 43 9.43 2.78 -17.80
CA THR A 43 9.87 3.78 -16.83
C THR A 43 10.79 3.09 -15.84
N TYR A 44 12.06 3.49 -15.81
CA TYR A 44 13.06 2.87 -14.96
C TYR A 44 13.27 3.63 -13.64
N VAL A 45 13.40 2.88 -12.56
CA VAL A 45 13.76 3.36 -11.22
C VAL A 45 14.98 2.60 -10.69
N PRO A 46 15.94 3.29 -10.07
CA PRO A 46 17.11 2.62 -9.49
C PRO A 46 16.72 1.80 -8.26
N VAL A 47 17.42 0.68 -8.06
CA VAL A 47 17.31 -0.11 -6.84
C VAL A 47 17.85 0.72 -5.67
N SER A 48 17.00 0.97 -4.67
CA SER A 48 17.37 1.79 -3.50
C SER A 48 18.08 0.98 -2.40
N ARG A 49 17.87 -0.34 -2.36
CA ARG A 49 18.50 -1.24 -1.36
C ARG A 49 18.80 -2.62 -1.95
N LYS A 50 20.08 -2.93 -2.13
CA LYS A 50 20.52 -4.26 -2.58
C LYS A 50 20.14 -5.35 -1.58
N GLY A 51 19.78 -6.53 -2.12
CA GLY A 51 19.18 -7.64 -1.38
C GLY A 51 17.68 -7.80 -1.65
N TYR A 52 17.02 -6.73 -2.12
CA TYR A 52 15.65 -6.74 -2.61
C TYR A 52 15.59 -6.00 -3.95
N TRP A 53 14.58 -6.31 -4.75
CA TRP A 53 14.17 -5.46 -5.87
C TRP A 53 13.34 -4.29 -5.36
N GLN A 54 13.97 -3.48 -4.50
CA GLN A 54 13.37 -2.35 -3.82
C GLN A 54 13.70 -1.05 -4.55
N PHE A 55 12.73 -0.15 -4.68
CA PHE A 55 12.91 1.19 -5.23
C PHE A 55 12.14 2.23 -4.40
N ASN A 56 12.44 3.52 -4.64
CA ASN A 56 11.69 4.61 -4.01
C ASN A 56 10.45 4.94 -4.83
N MET A 57 9.30 4.96 -4.17
CA MET A 57 7.99 5.25 -4.72
C MET A 57 7.43 6.53 -4.10
N GLY A 58 6.57 7.22 -4.84
CA GLY A 58 5.76 8.32 -4.32
C GLY A 58 4.48 7.81 -3.66
N ASP A 59 3.41 8.56 -3.86
CA ASP A 59 2.13 8.32 -3.20
C ASP A 59 1.25 7.27 -3.89
N LEU A 60 0.28 6.74 -3.14
CA LEU A 60 -0.90 6.07 -3.70
C LEU A 60 -2.04 7.09 -3.78
N LEU A 61 -2.67 7.18 -4.95
CA LEU A 61 -3.80 8.05 -5.22
C LEU A 61 -5.09 7.22 -5.36
N ILE A 62 -6.19 7.74 -4.81
CA ILE A 62 -7.55 7.22 -4.98
C ILE A 62 -8.33 8.25 -5.80
N ASP A 63 -8.75 7.90 -7.02
CA ASP A 63 -9.41 8.82 -7.96
C ASP A 63 -8.64 10.15 -8.14
N GLY A 64 -7.31 10.06 -8.23
CA GLY A 64 -6.42 11.22 -8.35
C GLY A 64 -6.15 11.98 -7.05
N HIS A 65 -6.78 11.63 -5.94
CA HIS A 65 -6.59 12.27 -4.64
C HIS A 65 -5.53 11.52 -3.80
N SER A 66 -4.66 12.26 -3.13
CA SER A 66 -3.59 11.71 -2.28
C SER A 66 -4.17 10.92 -1.11
N THR A 67 -3.51 9.83 -0.72
CA THR A 67 -3.81 9.12 0.54
C THR A 67 -3.01 9.68 1.73
N GLY A 68 -2.14 10.65 1.47
CA GLY A 68 -1.37 11.43 2.44
C GLY A 68 -0.17 10.71 3.04
N PHE A 69 -0.27 9.40 3.32
CA PHE A 69 0.73 8.64 4.05
C PHE A 69 2.06 8.51 3.28
N CYS A 70 2.01 8.17 1.98
CA CYS A 70 3.19 8.03 1.14
C CYS A 70 3.53 9.31 0.35
N ALA A 71 2.92 10.46 0.68
CA ALA A 71 3.15 11.73 -0.03
C ALA A 71 4.60 12.23 0.05
N LYS A 72 5.31 11.89 1.14
CA LYS A 72 6.75 12.20 1.31
C LYS A 72 7.67 11.09 0.76
N GLY A 73 7.09 10.07 0.14
CA GLY A 73 7.77 8.91 -0.39
C GLY A 73 7.65 7.69 0.51
N CYS A 74 7.53 6.53 -0.12
CA CYS A 74 7.58 5.20 0.47
C CYS A 74 8.59 4.35 -0.30
N ALA A 75 9.03 3.24 0.28
CA ALA A 75 9.70 2.21 -0.51
C ALA A 75 8.68 1.30 -1.19
N ALA A 76 9.08 0.61 -2.24
CA ALA A 76 8.32 -0.49 -2.82
C ALA A 76 9.26 -1.62 -3.25
N ILE A 77 8.85 -2.86 -3.04
CA ILE A 77 9.50 -4.07 -3.55
C ILE A 77 8.60 -4.65 -4.63
N VAL A 78 9.19 -5.08 -5.74
CA VAL A 78 8.47 -5.89 -6.72
C VAL A 78 8.71 -7.35 -6.42
N ASP A 79 7.64 -8.12 -6.23
CA ASP A 79 7.71 -9.51 -5.78
C ASP A 79 6.72 -10.39 -6.56
N SER A 80 7.24 -11.10 -7.57
CA SER A 80 6.47 -12.09 -8.34
C SER A 80 6.08 -13.32 -7.52
N GLY A 81 6.54 -13.45 -6.27
CA GLY A 81 6.13 -14.51 -5.34
C GLY A 81 4.86 -14.16 -4.56
N THR A 82 4.36 -12.93 -4.69
CA THR A 82 3.17 -12.43 -3.99
C THR A 82 2.11 -12.02 -5.00
N SER A 83 0.86 -12.42 -4.80
CA SER A 83 -0.23 -12.04 -5.72
C SER A 83 -0.83 -10.67 -5.41
N LEU A 84 -1.09 -10.37 -4.13
CA LEU A 84 -1.74 -9.13 -3.70
C LEU A 84 -0.75 -7.96 -3.58
N LEU A 85 -1.29 -6.75 -3.49
CA LEU A 85 -0.58 -5.54 -3.10
C LEU A 85 -0.57 -5.45 -1.58
N ALA A 86 0.61 -5.49 -0.96
CA ALA A 86 0.74 -5.34 0.49
C ALA A 86 1.23 -3.93 0.81
N GLY A 87 0.57 -3.22 1.72
CA GLY A 87 0.96 -1.85 2.05
C GLY A 87 0.47 -1.38 3.43
N PRO A 88 0.81 -0.14 3.82
CA PRO A 88 0.49 0.41 5.13
C PRO A 88 -1.01 0.38 5.42
N THR A 89 -1.39 -0.05 6.63
CA THR A 89 -2.79 -0.18 7.06
C THR A 89 -3.54 1.15 6.93
N ALA A 90 -2.88 2.27 7.21
CA ALA A 90 -3.45 3.62 7.06
C ALA A 90 -3.91 3.93 5.63
N ILE A 91 -3.27 3.35 4.62
CA ILE A 91 -3.65 3.51 3.21
C ILE A 91 -4.69 2.46 2.81
N VAL A 92 -4.47 1.19 3.18
CA VAL A 92 -5.38 0.10 2.80
C VAL A 92 -6.78 0.30 3.39
N ALA A 93 -6.91 0.87 4.58
CA ALA A 93 -8.21 1.26 5.14
C ALA A 93 -8.96 2.29 4.26
N GLN A 94 -8.24 3.30 3.72
CA GLN A 94 -8.82 4.28 2.80
C GLN A 94 -9.25 3.61 1.49
N VAL A 95 -8.44 2.69 0.96
CA VAL A 95 -8.76 1.91 -0.24
C VAL A 95 -10.00 1.05 0.00
N ASN A 96 -10.05 0.27 1.09
CA ASN A 96 -11.18 -0.58 1.45
C ASN A 96 -12.47 0.23 1.57
N HIS A 97 -12.42 1.40 2.20
CA HIS A 97 -13.56 2.31 2.26
C HIS A 97 -14.01 2.77 0.87
N ALA A 98 -13.07 3.20 0.01
CA ALA A 98 -13.37 3.74 -1.30
C ALA A 98 -13.92 2.70 -2.30
N ILE A 99 -13.48 1.44 -2.20
CA ILE A 99 -13.95 0.34 -3.06
C ILE A 99 -15.13 -0.44 -2.44
N GLY A 100 -15.56 -0.08 -1.23
CA GLY A 100 -16.63 -0.75 -0.51
C GLY A 100 -16.28 -2.14 0.04
N ALA A 101 -14.99 -2.44 0.22
CA ALA A 101 -14.54 -3.72 0.75
C ALA A 101 -14.95 -3.95 2.20
N GLU A 102 -15.33 -5.18 2.55
CA GLU A 102 -15.57 -5.57 3.93
C GLU A 102 -14.30 -5.42 4.76
N GLY A 103 -14.45 -4.94 5.99
CA GLY A 103 -13.36 -4.77 6.93
C GLY A 103 -13.79 -5.15 8.34
N ILE A 104 -12.86 -5.05 9.27
CA ILE A 104 -13.11 -5.24 10.70
C ILE A 104 -13.31 -3.90 11.39
N ILE A 105 -14.22 -3.90 12.37
CA ILE A 105 -14.45 -2.75 13.24
C ILE A 105 -13.39 -2.78 14.34
N SER A 106 -12.56 -1.74 14.43
CA SER A 106 -11.68 -1.54 15.58
C SER A 106 -12.31 -0.60 16.58
N MET A 107 -12.53 -1.12 17.79
CA MET A 107 -13.07 -0.34 18.90
C MET A 107 -12.05 0.68 19.40
N GLU A 108 -10.76 0.34 19.34
CA GLU A 108 -9.64 1.21 19.72
C GLU A 108 -9.54 2.41 18.77
N CYS A 109 -9.66 2.17 17.46
CA CYS A 109 -9.72 3.23 16.46
C CYS A 109 -10.92 4.15 16.69
N LYS A 110 -12.11 3.58 16.91
CA LYS A 110 -13.33 4.35 17.22
C LYS A 110 -13.20 5.16 18.51
N GLU A 111 -12.57 4.60 19.52
CA GLU A 111 -12.31 5.30 20.78
C GLU A 111 -11.37 6.48 20.55
N VAL A 112 -10.28 6.29 19.80
CA VAL A 112 -9.35 7.36 19.48
C VAL A 112 -10.03 8.49 18.70
N VAL A 113 -10.79 8.16 17.66
CA VAL A 113 -11.50 9.17 16.85
C VAL A 113 -12.56 9.89 17.70
N SER A 114 -13.30 9.18 18.55
CA SER A 114 -14.39 9.78 19.34
C SER A 114 -13.88 10.65 20.50
N GLN A 115 -12.83 10.23 21.21
CA GLN A 115 -12.29 10.97 22.35
C GLN A 115 -11.27 12.03 21.97
N TYR A 116 -10.43 11.75 20.97
CA TYR A 116 -9.26 12.58 20.66
C TYR A 116 -9.33 13.20 19.28
N GLY A 117 -10.29 12.82 18.42
CA GLY A 117 -10.38 13.32 17.05
C GLY A 117 -10.44 14.85 16.95
N GLU A 118 -11.21 15.51 17.82
CA GLU A 118 -11.26 16.98 17.85
C GLU A 118 -9.92 17.60 18.26
N ILE A 119 -9.25 17.04 19.26
CA ILE A 119 -7.95 17.50 19.75
C ILE A 119 -6.89 17.31 18.65
N ILE A 120 -6.89 16.16 17.97
CA ILE A 120 -6.01 15.88 16.83
C ILE A 120 -6.20 16.94 15.75
N LEU A 121 -7.45 17.22 15.37
CA LEU A 121 -7.77 18.22 14.35
C LEU A 121 -7.31 19.63 14.77
N GLU A 122 -7.56 20.03 16.02
CA GLU A 122 -7.14 21.33 16.55
C GLU A 122 -5.62 21.48 16.57
N LEU A 123 -4.88 20.44 16.99
CA LEU A 123 -3.42 20.44 16.97
C LEU A 123 -2.87 20.55 15.54
N LEU A 124 -3.50 19.88 14.56
CA LEU A 124 -3.12 19.98 13.15
C LEU A 124 -3.42 21.36 12.58
N ILE A 125 -4.56 21.96 12.91
CA ILE A 125 -4.89 23.35 12.53
C ILE A 125 -3.90 24.34 13.16
N ALA A 126 -3.45 24.08 14.39
CA ALA A 126 -2.40 24.83 15.07
C ALA A 126 -0.98 24.56 14.51
N GLN A 127 -0.87 23.85 13.38
CA GLN A 127 0.38 23.53 12.69
C GLN A 127 1.35 22.67 13.52
N THR A 128 0.80 21.85 14.41
CA THR A 128 1.59 20.81 15.09
C THR A 128 2.08 19.80 14.06
N GLN A 129 3.34 19.38 14.19
CA GLN A 129 3.90 18.34 13.32
C GLN A 129 3.11 17.04 13.51
N PRO A 130 2.57 16.41 12.44
CA PRO A 130 1.72 15.22 12.56
C PRO A 130 2.34 14.10 13.42
N GLN A 131 3.65 13.88 13.27
CA GLN A 131 4.40 12.84 14.00
C GLN A 131 4.41 13.05 15.52
N LYS A 132 4.18 14.28 15.98
CA LYS A 132 4.21 14.64 17.42
C LYS A 132 2.84 14.62 18.07
N VAL A 133 1.76 14.66 17.29
CA VAL A 133 0.38 14.81 17.81
C VAL A 133 0.06 13.72 18.83
N CYS A 134 0.28 12.46 18.50
CA CYS A 134 -0.07 11.34 19.38
C CYS A 134 0.76 11.27 20.66
N SER A 135 2.01 11.72 20.61
CA SER A 135 2.86 11.86 21.81
C SER A 135 2.42 13.02 22.71
N GLN A 136 1.98 14.14 22.12
CA GLN A 136 1.48 15.30 22.88
C GLN A 136 0.15 15.01 23.58
N ILE A 137 -0.71 14.21 22.95
CA ILE A 137 -1.97 13.74 23.55
C ILE A 137 -1.71 12.65 24.60
N GLY A 138 -0.52 12.05 24.62
CA GLY A 138 -0.13 11.01 25.57
C GLY A 138 -0.53 9.60 25.19
N LEU A 139 -0.95 9.37 23.94
CA LEU A 139 -1.28 8.03 23.42
C LEU A 139 -0.04 7.27 22.96
N CYS A 140 1.04 7.97 22.59
CA CYS A 140 2.32 7.39 22.20
C CYS A 140 3.44 7.78 23.18
N LEU A 141 4.35 6.85 23.47
CA LEU A 141 5.52 7.09 24.34
C LEU A 141 6.61 7.93 23.67
N PHE A 142 6.74 7.85 22.35
CA PHE A 142 7.80 8.49 21.58
C PHE A 142 7.22 9.43 20.51
N ASP A 143 8.00 10.44 20.12
CA ASP A 143 7.60 11.52 19.21
C ASP A 143 7.82 11.22 17.72
N GLY A 144 7.90 9.92 17.37
CA GLY A 144 8.14 9.45 16.01
C GLY A 144 9.57 9.65 15.47
N THR A 145 10.49 10.26 16.23
CA THR A 145 11.88 10.50 15.78
C THR A 145 12.84 9.35 16.11
N HIS A 146 12.45 8.46 17.03
CA HIS A 146 13.22 7.28 17.43
C HIS A 146 12.28 6.09 17.70
N SER A 147 11.77 5.43 16.66
CA SER A 147 11.07 4.15 16.81
C SER A 147 12.11 3.02 16.91
N VAL A 148 12.69 2.83 18.10
CA VAL A 148 13.29 1.53 18.41
C VAL A 148 12.13 0.58 18.62
N SER A 149 11.81 -0.21 17.60
CA SER A 149 11.05 -1.45 17.81
C SER A 149 11.75 -2.22 18.93
N ASN A 150 11.02 -2.50 20.01
CA ASN A 150 11.51 -3.28 21.14
C ASN A 150 11.87 -4.69 20.67
N GLY A 151 13.11 -4.84 20.21
CA GLY A 151 13.80 -6.12 19.98
C GLY A 151 14.80 -6.45 21.07
N ILE A 152 14.63 -5.91 22.28
CA ILE A 152 15.40 -6.30 23.46
C ILE A 152 14.41 -6.66 24.55
N GLU A 153 14.40 -7.93 24.97
CA GLU A 153 13.81 -8.38 26.23
C GLU A 153 14.43 -7.57 27.38
N SER A 154 13.76 -6.48 27.76
CA SER A 154 14.03 -5.80 29.01
C SER A 154 13.33 -6.57 30.12
N VAL A 155 14.11 -7.29 30.92
CA VAL A 155 13.67 -8.10 32.06
C VAL A 155 13.23 -7.19 33.22
N VAL A 156 12.33 -6.22 33.03
CA VAL A 156 11.61 -5.53 34.11
C VAL A 156 10.30 -4.90 33.58
N GLY A 157 9.16 -5.48 33.97
CA GLY A 157 7.94 -4.71 34.30
C GLY A 157 6.89 -4.46 33.20
N LYS A 158 5.91 -5.36 33.09
CA LYS A 158 4.52 -5.17 32.60
C LYS A 158 4.36 -4.31 31.33
N GLU A 159 4.34 -4.99 30.19
CA GLU A 159 3.95 -4.44 28.89
C GLU A 159 2.52 -3.88 28.91
N ASN A 160 2.36 -2.57 28.67
CA ASN A 160 1.08 -1.97 28.33
C ASN A 160 0.79 -2.19 26.84
N VAL A 161 0.48 -3.43 26.45
CA VAL A 161 0.07 -3.79 25.08
C VAL A 161 -1.09 -2.91 24.58
N GLY A 162 -1.99 -2.47 25.49
CA GLY A 162 -3.07 -1.55 25.16
C GLY A 162 -2.64 -0.14 24.77
N SER A 163 -1.47 0.34 25.22
CA SER A 163 -0.97 1.68 24.83
C SER A 163 -0.42 1.71 23.40
N ASP A 164 0.13 0.61 22.92
CA ASP A 164 0.73 0.51 21.58
C ASP A 164 -0.35 0.45 20.48
N VAL A 165 -1.45 -0.26 20.75
CA VAL A 165 -2.62 -0.31 19.84
C VAL A 165 -3.29 1.06 19.73
N MET A 166 -3.46 1.77 20.86
CA MET A 166 -4.02 3.12 20.86
C MET A 166 -3.10 4.14 20.19
N CYS A 167 -1.78 3.99 20.35
CA CYS A 167 -0.78 4.79 19.64
C CYS A 167 -0.91 4.60 18.12
N THR A 168 -0.93 3.37 17.64
CA THR A 168 -1.08 3.06 16.21
C THR A 168 -2.40 3.61 15.65
N ALA A 169 -3.50 3.43 16.38
CA ALA A 169 -4.80 4.00 16.01
C ALA A 169 -4.77 5.53 15.92
N CYS A 170 -4.05 6.19 16.83
CA CYS A 170 -3.84 7.64 16.77
C CYS A 170 -3.02 8.06 15.56
N GLU A 171 -1.91 7.39 15.27
CA GLU A 171 -1.08 7.74 14.11
C GLU A 171 -1.85 7.61 12.79
N MET A 172 -2.68 6.56 12.67
CA MET A 172 -3.60 6.42 11.53
C MET A 172 -4.63 7.55 11.48
N ALA A 173 -5.28 7.88 12.61
CA ALA A 173 -6.25 8.96 12.68
C ALA A 173 -5.65 10.32 12.31
N VAL A 174 -4.43 10.62 12.76
CA VAL A 174 -3.69 11.83 12.39
C VAL A 174 -3.50 11.92 10.88
N VAL A 175 -3.10 10.82 10.22
CA VAL A 175 -2.91 10.79 8.77
C VAL A 175 -4.23 11.05 8.04
N TRP A 176 -5.32 10.40 8.44
CA TRP A 176 -6.62 10.56 7.80
C TRP A 176 -7.19 11.97 7.99
N ILE A 177 -7.09 12.52 9.21
CA ILE A 177 -7.56 13.86 9.54
C ILE A 177 -6.73 14.91 8.80
N GLU A 178 -5.40 14.79 8.77
CA GLU A 178 -4.54 15.71 8.01
C GLU A 178 -4.86 15.66 6.51
N ASN A 179 -5.10 14.46 5.96
CA ASN A 179 -5.40 14.31 4.55
C ASN A 179 -6.74 14.97 4.18
N GLN A 180 -7.80 14.75 4.97
CA GLN A 180 -9.09 15.39 4.75
C GLN A 180 -9.05 16.91 5.01
N LEU A 181 -8.20 17.38 5.92
CA LEU A 181 -7.97 18.80 6.15
C LEU A 181 -7.35 19.48 4.92
N ARG A 182 -6.43 18.80 4.22
CA ARG A 182 -5.84 19.29 2.96
C ARG A 182 -6.87 19.41 1.83
N GLU A 183 -7.96 18.65 1.88
CA GLU A 183 -9.08 18.75 0.95
C GLU A 183 -10.12 19.81 1.34
N ASN A 184 -9.84 20.64 2.36
CA ASN A 184 -10.73 21.71 2.84
C ASN A 184 -12.14 21.21 3.25
N LYS A 185 -12.24 20.00 3.80
CA LYS A 185 -13.50 19.44 4.34
C LYS A 185 -13.86 20.10 5.68
N THR A 186 -15.13 20.02 6.08
CA THR A 186 -15.57 20.53 7.41
C THR A 186 -15.13 19.59 8.53
N LYS A 187 -15.01 20.11 9.76
CA LYS A 187 -14.66 19.32 10.96
C LYS A 187 -15.52 18.06 11.09
N GLU A 188 -16.84 18.19 10.90
CA GLU A 188 -17.80 17.10 11.04
C GLU A 188 -17.54 16.00 10.00
N LEU A 189 -17.30 16.39 8.74
CA LEU A 189 -17.02 15.43 7.66
C LEU A 189 -15.67 14.73 7.87
N ILE A 190 -14.65 15.46 8.34
CA ILE A 190 -13.32 14.90 8.64
C ILE A 190 -13.43 13.80 9.70
N LEU A 191 -14.10 14.09 10.82
CA LEU A 191 -14.23 13.14 11.93
C LEU A 191 -15.15 11.98 11.57
N GLN A 192 -16.23 12.24 10.82
CA GLN A 192 -17.10 11.19 10.30
C GLN A 192 -16.33 10.23 9.38
N TYR A 193 -15.51 10.77 8.47
CA TYR A 193 -14.68 9.97 7.57
C TYR A 193 -13.68 9.11 8.34
N ALA A 194 -12.93 9.69 9.28
CA ALA A 194 -12.00 8.94 10.13
C ALA A 194 -12.71 7.81 10.90
N ASN A 195 -13.91 8.06 11.43
CA ASN A 195 -14.71 7.05 12.11
C ASN A 195 -15.19 5.94 11.15
N GLN A 196 -15.55 6.27 9.91
CA GLN A 196 -15.91 5.28 8.89
C GLN A 196 -14.71 4.40 8.49
N LEU A 197 -13.49 4.93 8.49
CA LEU A 197 -12.29 4.14 8.25
C LEU A 197 -12.03 3.13 9.37
N CYS A 198 -12.37 3.46 10.62
CA CYS A 198 -12.31 2.52 11.74
C CYS A 198 -13.27 1.31 11.59
N GLU A 199 -14.25 1.37 10.69
CA GLU A 199 -15.16 0.26 10.34
C GLU A 199 -14.67 -0.56 9.13
N ARG A 200 -13.62 -0.08 8.46
CA ARG A 200 -13.09 -0.64 7.21
C ARG A 200 -11.62 -1.04 7.36
N LEU A 201 -11.15 -1.24 8.59
CA LEU A 201 -9.79 -1.71 8.79
C LEU A 201 -9.60 -3.08 8.13
N PRO A 202 -8.44 -3.33 7.51
CA PRO A 202 -8.18 -4.59 6.81
C PRO A 202 -8.26 -5.79 7.75
N SER A 203 -8.81 -6.91 7.23
CA SER A 203 -8.89 -8.17 7.98
C SER A 203 -7.50 -8.69 8.35
N PRO A 204 -7.31 -9.28 9.54
CA PRO A 204 -6.05 -9.92 9.92
C PRO A 204 -5.67 -11.10 9.01
N ASN A 205 -6.65 -11.68 8.31
CA ASN A 205 -6.44 -12.75 7.35
C ASN A 205 -5.93 -12.23 5.99
N GLY A 206 -5.72 -10.92 5.84
CA GLY A 206 -5.17 -10.28 4.64
C GLY A 206 -6.19 -10.05 3.52
N GLU A 207 -7.29 -10.81 3.48
CA GLU A 207 -8.29 -10.71 2.42
C GLU A 207 -9.49 -9.85 2.86
N SER A 208 -9.95 -8.97 1.96
CA SER A 208 -11.16 -8.15 2.13
C SER A 208 -12.09 -8.37 0.95
N THR A 209 -13.30 -8.86 1.18
CA THR A 209 -14.29 -9.15 0.12
C THR A 209 -14.89 -7.85 -0.43
N VAL A 210 -15.23 -7.82 -1.71
CA VAL A 210 -15.90 -6.71 -2.39
C VAL A 210 -17.08 -7.23 -3.22
N SER A 211 -18.05 -6.36 -3.53
CA SER A 211 -19.13 -6.74 -4.44
C SER A 211 -18.63 -6.83 -5.89
N CYS A 212 -18.76 -8.01 -6.50
CA CYS A 212 -18.45 -8.21 -7.91
C CYS A 212 -19.33 -7.36 -8.86
N HIS A 213 -20.52 -6.93 -8.42
CA HIS A 213 -21.47 -6.21 -9.26
C HIS A 213 -21.26 -4.69 -9.26
N GLU A 214 -20.52 -4.18 -8.29
CA GLU A 214 -20.34 -2.74 -8.06
C GLU A 214 -18.95 -2.26 -8.52
N MET A 215 -18.18 -3.11 -9.21
CA MET A 215 -16.83 -2.80 -9.69
C MET A 215 -16.77 -1.53 -10.56
N SER A 216 -17.79 -1.31 -11.39
CA SER A 216 -17.88 -0.12 -12.25
C SER A 216 -18.05 1.21 -11.49
N LYS A 217 -18.37 1.16 -10.19
CA LYS A 217 -18.46 2.33 -9.31
C LYS A 217 -17.20 2.55 -8.50
N MET A 218 -16.27 1.60 -8.50
CA MET A 218 -15.04 1.72 -7.74
C MET A 218 -14.07 2.69 -8.45
N PRO A 219 -13.28 3.47 -7.70
CA PRO A 219 -12.36 4.44 -8.28
C PRO A 219 -11.12 3.75 -8.88
N ASN A 220 -10.52 4.41 -9.87
CA ASN A 220 -9.16 4.05 -10.28
C ASN A 220 -8.18 4.36 -9.14
N LEU A 221 -7.19 3.48 -8.96
CA LEU A 221 -6.12 3.64 -7.99
C LEU A 221 -4.82 3.88 -8.74
N ALA A 222 -3.91 4.71 -8.24
CA ALA A 222 -2.66 4.99 -8.95
C ALA A 222 -1.45 5.09 -8.04
N PHE A 223 -0.39 4.37 -8.38
CA PHE A 223 0.92 4.53 -7.75
C PHE A 223 1.74 5.60 -8.47
N THR A 224 2.41 6.47 -7.72
CA THR A 224 3.36 7.43 -8.30
C THR A 224 4.76 6.82 -8.31
N ILE A 225 5.32 6.54 -9.50
CA ILE A 225 6.66 5.97 -9.66
C ILE A 225 7.43 6.85 -10.66
N ALA A 226 8.60 7.36 -10.24
CA ALA A 226 9.42 8.27 -11.05
C ALA A 226 8.63 9.47 -11.65
N ASN A 227 7.75 10.09 -10.85
CA ASN A 227 6.86 11.19 -11.25
C ASN A 227 5.86 10.83 -12.36
N LYS A 228 5.63 9.54 -12.62
CA LYS A 228 4.54 9.05 -13.48
C LYS A 228 3.52 8.30 -12.65
N THR A 229 2.26 8.34 -13.10
CA THR A 229 1.14 7.65 -12.48
C THR A 229 0.91 6.30 -13.15
N PHE A 230 0.95 5.23 -12.35
CA PHE A 230 0.66 3.86 -12.74
C PHE A 230 -0.73 3.51 -12.23
N VAL A 231 -1.72 3.69 -13.10
CA VAL A 231 -3.15 3.48 -12.80
C VAL A 231 -3.50 2.01 -12.83
N LEU A 232 -4.29 1.56 -11.86
CA LEU A 232 -4.95 0.26 -11.82
C LEU A 232 -6.46 0.50 -11.84
N THR A 233 -7.15 -0.11 -12.81
CA THR A 233 -8.60 -0.08 -12.88
C THR A 233 -9.23 -1.10 -11.92
N PRO A 234 -10.53 -0.98 -11.60
CA PRO A 234 -11.23 -1.97 -10.78
C PRO A 234 -11.07 -3.40 -11.27
N GLU A 235 -11.05 -3.61 -12.58
CA GLU A 235 -10.85 -4.93 -13.20
C GLU A 235 -9.45 -5.50 -12.96
N GLN A 236 -8.45 -4.65 -12.73
CA GLN A 236 -7.07 -5.05 -12.51
C GLN A 236 -6.77 -5.32 -11.04
N TYR A 237 -7.30 -4.50 -10.12
CA TYR A 237 -7.03 -4.65 -8.70
C TYR A 237 -8.07 -5.47 -7.93
N VAL A 238 -9.21 -5.82 -8.50
CA VAL A 238 -10.15 -6.78 -7.88
C VAL A 238 -9.82 -8.20 -8.36
N VAL A 239 -9.57 -9.10 -7.41
CA VAL A 239 -9.27 -10.50 -7.71
C VAL A 239 -10.55 -11.33 -7.61
N LYS A 240 -10.84 -12.09 -8.66
CA LYS A 240 -11.98 -13.01 -8.74
C LYS A 240 -11.50 -14.42 -8.39
N LEU A 241 -12.13 -15.04 -7.40
CA LEU A 241 -11.86 -16.39 -6.95
C LEU A 241 -13.10 -17.26 -7.17
N GLU A 242 -12.91 -18.46 -7.70
CA GLU A 242 -13.98 -19.45 -7.81
C GLU A 242 -14.03 -20.31 -6.54
N GLN A 243 -15.07 -20.15 -5.72
CA GLN A 243 -15.28 -20.94 -4.51
C GLN A 243 -16.62 -21.66 -4.58
N SER A 244 -16.60 -22.99 -4.56
CA SER A 244 -17.81 -23.83 -4.58
C SER A 244 -18.78 -23.51 -5.74
N GLY A 245 -18.25 -23.12 -6.90
CA GLY A 245 -19.03 -22.75 -8.08
C GLY A 245 -19.66 -21.35 -8.01
N GLN A 246 -19.22 -20.51 -7.07
CA GLN A 246 -19.58 -19.09 -7.00
C GLN A 246 -18.32 -18.24 -7.12
N THR A 247 -18.42 -17.17 -7.91
CA THR A 247 -17.37 -16.16 -8.01
C THR A 247 -17.41 -15.27 -6.78
N VAL A 248 -16.32 -15.25 -6.01
CA VAL A 248 -16.07 -14.34 -4.89
C VAL A 248 -15.07 -13.29 -5.34
N CYS A 249 -15.37 -12.02 -5.15
CA CYS A 249 -14.43 -10.94 -5.45
C CYS A 249 -13.77 -10.45 -4.16
N ILE A 250 -12.46 -10.32 -4.19
CA ILE A 250 -11.67 -9.75 -3.10
C ILE A 250 -10.87 -8.54 -3.60
N SER A 251 -10.61 -7.63 -2.67
CA SER A 251 -9.65 -6.55 -2.85
C SER A 251 -8.27 -7.13 -3.13
N GLY A 252 -7.58 -6.61 -4.14
CA GLY A 252 -6.19 -6.90 -4.43
C GLY A 252 -5.21 -6.29 -3.42
N PHE A 253 -5.70 -5.67 -2.35
CA PHE A 253 -4.90 -4.99 -1.32
C PHE A 253 -5.00 -5.71 0.02
N MET A 254 -3.86 -5.85 0.68
CA MET A 254 -3.76 -6.36 2.04
C MET A 254 -2.92 -5.43 2.92
N ALA A 255 -3.25 -5.37 4.21
CA ALA A 255 -2.45 -4.63 5.18
C ALA A 255 -1.14 -5.37 5.48
N PHE A 256 -0.04 -4.62 5.46
CA PHE A 256 1.26 -5.09 5.92
C PHE A 256 2.12 -3.91 6.38
N ASP A 257 2.19 -3.72 7.71
CA ASP A 257 2.96 -2.63 8.30
C ASP A 257 4.40 -3.07 8.60
N ILE A 258 5.36 -2.49 7.87
CA ILE A 258 6.79 -2.68 8.12
C ILE A 258 7.31 -1.49 8.93
N PRO A 259 7.84 -1.69 10.16
CA PRO A 259 8.34 -0.59 10.97
C PRO A 259 9.64 0.01 10.40
N PRO A 260 9.95 1.28 10.75
CA PRO A 260 11.27 1.86 10.49
C PRO A 260 12.39 1.02 11.13
N PRO A 261 13.62 1.03 10.56
CA PRO A 261 14.07 1.81 9.42
C PRO A 261 13.84 1.13 8.07
N ARG A 262 13.11 -0.01 8.03
CA ARG A 262 12.90 -0.76 6.78
C ARG A 262 11.72 -0.26 5.98
N GLY A 263 10.66 0.18 6.66
CA GLY A 263 9.47 0.77 6.05
C GLY A 263 9.35 2.28 6.31
N PRO A 264 8.24 2.91 5.86
CA PRO A 264 7.10 2.26 5.23
C PRO A 264 7.39 1.75 3.81
N LEU A 265 6.81 0.60 3.46
CA LEU A 265 7.12 -0.11 2.22
C LEU A 265 5.87 -0.79 1.63
N TRP A 266 5.81 -0.83 0.31
CA TRP A 266 4.82 -1.59 -0.46
C TRP A 266 5.42 -2.86 -1.05
N ILE A 267 4.64 -3.94 -1.14
CA ILE A 267 4.95 -5.11 -1.96
C ILE A 267 4.02 -5.06 -3.17
N LEU A 268 4.62 -4.92 -4.36
CA LEU A 268 3.93 -4.90 -5.63
C LEU A 268 4.00 -6.28 -6.26
N GLY A 269 2.93 -7.05 -6.06
CA GLY A 269 2.77 -8.41 -6.56
C GLY A 269 2.12 -8.52 -7.94
N ASP A 270 1.55 -9.69 -8.23
CA ASP A 270 0.91 -10.03 -9.51
C ASP A 270 -0.17 -9.05 -9.95
N VAL A 271 -0.92 -8.44 -9.02
CA VAL A 271 -1.91 -7.39 -9.34
C VAL A 271 -1.27 -6.22 -10.08
N PHE A 272 -0.10 -5.75 -9.62
CA PHE A 272 0.63 -4.68 -10.30
C PHE A 272 1.39 -5.20 -11.52
N MET A 273 2.12 -6.31 -11.36
CA MET A 273 2.96 -6.90 -12.42
C MET A 273 2.16 -7.44 -13.61
N GLY A 274 0.87 -7.79 -13.40
CA GLY A 274 -0.03 -8.15 -14.49
C GLY A 274 -0.47 -6.96 -15.33
N ALA A 275 -0.76 -5.82 -14.69
CA ALA A 275 -1.07 -4.59 -15.40
C ALA A 275 0.17 -3.96 -16.06
N TYR A 276 1.35 -4.18 -15.46
CA TYR A 276 2.60 -3.58 -15.89
C TYR A 276 3.72 -4.61 -16.07
N HIS A 277 4.08 -4.87 -17.32
CA HIS A 277 5.25 -5.64 -17.68
C HIS A 277 6.47 -5.10 -16.94
N THR A 278 7.17 -6.00 -16.26
CA THR A 278 8.25 -5.64 -15.34
C THR A 278 9.58 -6.21 -15.82
N VAL A 279 10.59 -5.34 -15.95
CA VAL A 279 11.98 -5.70 -16.26
C VAL A 279 12.84 -5.49 -15.03
N PHE A 280 13.61 -6.51 -14.67
CA PHE A 280 14.62 -6.47 -13.64
C PHE A 280 16.00 -6.41 -14.30
N ASP A 281 16.62 -5.23 -14.26
CA ASP A 281 17.91 -4.94 -14.92
C ASP A 281 19.01 -4.99 -13.86
N PHE A 282 19.57 -6.19 -13.64
CA PHE A 282 20.64 -6.42 -12.66
C PHE A 282 21.99 -5.91 -13.15
N GLY A 283 22.16 -5.71 -14.47
CA GLY A 283 23.34 -5.06 -15.03
C GLY A 283 23.44 -3.56 -14.67
N LYS A 284 22.30 -2.89 -14.47
CA LYS A 284 22.23 -1.45 -14.14
C LYS A 284 21.57 -1.17 -12.78
N ASP A 285 21.36 -2.18 -11.95
CA ASP A 285 20.72 -2.08 -10.64
C ASP A 285 19.41 -1.25 -10.69
N ARG A 286 18.48 -1.60 -11.57
CA ARG A 286 17.21 -0.87 -11.77
C ARG A 286 16.05 -1.76 -12.16
N ILE A 287 14.84 -1.25 -12.01
CA ILE A 287 13.60 -1.94 -12.37
C ILE A 287 12.83 -1.06 -13.36
N GLY A 288 12.24 -1.66 -14.40
CA GLY A 288 11.51 -0.96 -15.44
C GLY A 288 10.07 -1.44 -15.56
N PHE A 289 9.13 -0.51 -15.70
CA PHE A 289 7.69 -0.80 -15.84
C PHE A 289 7.12 -0.20 -17.12
N ALA A 290 6.42 -1.01 -17.91
CA ALA A 290 5.65 -0.58 -19.08
C ALA A 290 4.24 -1.18 -18.99
N GLU A 291 3.26 -0.58 -19.67
CA GLU A 291 1.90 -1.14 -19.75
C GLU A 291 1.96 -2.53 -20.39
N SER A 292 1.32 -3.53 -19.79
CA SER A 292 1.25 -4.87 -20.39
C SER A 292 0.44 -4.87 -21.69
N ALA A 293 0.86 -5.71 -22.65
CA ALA A 293 0.16 -5.86 -23.92
C ALA A 293 -1.19 -6.58 -23.76
#